data_AF-A0A239R4I2-F1
#
_entry.id   AF-A0A239R4I2-F1
#
_cell.length_a   1.000
_cell.length_b   1.000
_cell.length_c   1.000
_cell.angle_alpha   90.00
_cell.angle_beta   90.00
_cell.angle_gamma   90.00
#
_symmetry.space_group_name_H-M   'P 1'
#
loop_
_entity.id
_entity.type
_entity.pdbx_description
1 polymer ?
#
loop_
_entity_poly.entity_id
_entity_poly.type
_entity_poly.pdbx_seq_one_letter_code
_entity_poly.pdbx_strand_id
1 'polypeptide(L)'
;MSEYVVLSDHEAVFDDVKHLLYEGAGYVIFDFEGCEEGSAFYNLYKYSKERFPEKVFESKEELDKYLEGKDKSEASEISFSDFKLNSDGLIPCIAQDYKSGKVLMMAYMNEESYNKTLETGLMTYWSRSRQKLWTKGEESGHFQKVISLIIDCDKDTILAKVDQTGPACHTGNPTCFFTPLTASDSFEDKSKDIYSVLNDVYGVIADRKVNPREGSYTNYLFDQGIDKILKKVGEESTEIVIAAKNPDAKEIKYEIADFLYHAMVLMVEKGVTWDEIADELARRE
;
A
#
# COMPACT_ATOMS: atom_id res chain seq x y z
N MET A 1 24.73 -21.10 -6.61
CA MET A 1 23.81 -21.60 -5.57
C MET A 1 22.44 -21.43 -6.17
N SER A 2 21.67 -22.51 -6.28
CA SER A 2 20.33 -22.48 -6.85
C SER A 2 19.39 -22.01 -5.74
N GLU A 3 18.99 -20.74 -5.78
CA GLU A 3 18.02 -20.18 -4.84
C GLU A 3 16.67 -20.07 -5.55
N TYR A 4 15.63 -20.58 -4.90
CA TYR A 4 14.26 -20.58 -5.38
C TYR A 4 13.46 -19.48 -4.67
N VAL A 5 12.60 -18.76 -5.40
CA VAL A 5 11.66 -17.82 -4.77
C VAL A 5 10.25 -18.19 -5.15
N VAL A 6 9.38 -18.30 -4.13
CA VAL A 6 7.94 -18.44 -4.31
C VAL A 6 7.31 -17.07 -4.21
N LEU A 7 6.87 -16.56 -5.35
CA LEU A 7 6.14 -15.30 -5.45
C LEU A 7 4.67 -15.60 -5.65
N SER A 8 3.75 -14.76 -5.19
CA SER A 8 2.35 -14.97 -5.60
C SER A 8 2.23 -14.81 -7.13
N ASP A 9 1.17 -15.38 -7.74
CA ASP A 9 0.94 -15.30 -9.20
C ASP A 9 0.90 -13.84 -9.68
N HIS A 10 0.71 -12.90 -8.75
CA HIS A 10 0.70 -11.46 -8.91
C HIS A 10 2.08 -10.80 -8.66
N GLU A 11 3.19 -11.52 -8.65
CA GLU A 11 4.52 -10.97 -8.33
C GLU A 11 5.57 -11.33 -9.39
N ALA A 12 5.16 -11.90 -10.52
CA ALA A 12 6.02 -12.72 -11.36
C ALA A 12 5.74 -12.58 -12.85
N VAL A 13 6.39 -11.62 -13.54
CA VAL A 13 6.37 -11.56 -15.02
C VAL A 13 7.75 -11.39 -15.61
N PHE A 14 8.20 -12.43 -16.33
CA PHE A 14 9.42 -12.40 -17.12
C PHE A 14 9.29 -13.27 -18.38
N ASP A 15 9.68 -12.70 -19.52
CA ASP A 15 9.67 -13.35 -20.85
C ASP A 15 10.90 -14.24 -21.12
N ASP A 16 11.71 -14.58 -20.11
CA ASP A 16 12.90 -15.44 -20.27
C ASP A 16 12.70 -16.81 -19.59
N VAL A 17 12.02 -17.70 -20.34
CA VAL A 17 11.37 -18.95 -19.90
C VAL A 17 12.36 -20.06 -19.46
N LYS A 18 13.65 -19.77 -19.22
CA LYS A 18 14.62 -20.80 -18.80
C LYS A 18 14.56 -21.15 -17.31
N HIS A 19 13.97 -20.28 -16.50
CA HIS A 19 14.09 -20.31 -15.04
C HIS A 19 12.76 -20.41 -14.29
N LEU A 20 11.63 -20.46 -15.02
CA LEU A 20 10.31 -20.72 -14.47
C LEU A 20 10.15 -22.22 -14.23
N LEU A 21 10.05 -22.64 -12.97
CA LEU A 21 9.89 -24.05 -12.62
C LEU A 21 8.44 -24.48 -12.48
N TYR A 22 7.56 -23.56 -12.10
CA TYR A 22 6.14 -23.82 -11.89
C TYR A 22 5.34 -22.52 -11.91
N GLU A 23 4.16 -22.58 -12.50
CA GLU A 23 3.16 -21.51 -12.56
C GLU A 23 1.78 -22.12 -12.30
N GLY A 24 1.03 -21.50 -11.39
CA GLY A 24 -0.35 -21.85 -11.08
C GLY A 24 -0.63 -21.91 -9.58
N ALA A 25 -1.91 -21.98 -9.20
CA ALA A 25 -2.34 -22.01 -7.80
C ALA A 25 -2.04 -20.73 -6.99
N GLY A 26 -1.92 -19.57 -7.64
CA GLY A 26 -1.70 -18.30 -6.96
C GLY A 26 -0.22 -18.03 -6.65
N TYR A 27 0.73 -18.79 -7.20
CA TYR A 27 2.17 -18.55 -7.06
C TYR A 27 3.04 -19.01 -8.23
N VAL A 28 4.13 -18.28 -8.45
CA VAL A 28 5.18 -18.57 -9.42
C VAL A 28 6.48 -18.91 -8.71
N ILE A 29 7.16 -19.93 -9.21
CA ILE A 29 8.44 -20.39 -8.69
C ILE A 29 9.54 -20.10 -9.71
N PHE A 30 10.48 -19.27 -9.29
CA PHE A 30 11.68 -18.94 -10.06
C PHE A 30 12.91 -19.64 -9.51
N ASP A 31 13.76 -20.14 -10.40
CA ASP A 31 15.12 -20.59 -10.11
C ASP A 31 16.13 -19.53 -10.56
N PHE A 32 16.79 -18.87 -9.61
CA PHE A 32 17.75 -17.80 -9.92
C PHE A 32 19.17 -18.31 -10.21
N GLU A 33 19.36 -19.61 -10.41
CA GLU A 33 20.66 -20.17 -10.76
C GLU A 33 21.23 -19.53 -12.04
N GLY A 34 22.39 -18.89 -11.92
CA GLY A 34 23.09 -18.28 -13.06
C GLY A 34 22.60 -16.89 -13.48
N CYS A 35 21.73 -16.26 -12.70
CA CYS A 35 21.25 -14.90 -12.95
C CYS A 35 22.39 -13.86 -12.94
N GLU A 36 22.46 -12.99 -13.97
CA GLU A 36 23.46 -11.93 -14.05
C GLU A 36 23.15 -10.77 -13.09
N GLU A 37 24.16 -10.37 -12.32
CA GLU A 37 24.06 -9.25 -11.39
C GLU A 37 23.71 -7.93 -12.12
N GLY A 38 22.64 -7.28 -11.66
CA GLY A 38 22.10 -6.04 -12.25
C GLY A 38 21.02 -6.23 -13.32
N SER A 39 20.70 -7.47 -13.69
CA SER A 39 19.54 -7.77 -14.54
C SER A 39 18.22 -7.48 -13.83
N ALA A 40 17.14 -7.32 -14.61
CA ALA A 40 15.78 -7.17 -14.05
C ALA A 40 15.41 -8.37 -13.15
N PHE A 41 15.84 -9.57 -13.51
CA PHE A 41 15.62 -10.80 -12.77
C PHE A 41 16.41 -10.82 -11.43
N TYR A 42 17.65 -10.33 -11.42
CA TYR A 42 18.45 -10.18 -10.20
C TYR A 42 17.87 -9.14 -9.24
N ASN A 43 17.31 -8.05 -9.76
CA ASN A 43 16.67 -7.03 -8.94
C ASN A 43 15.38 -7.55 -8.29
N LEU A 44 14.62 -8.41 -8.98
CA LEU A 44 13.48 -9.10 -8.38
C LEU A 44 13.93 -9.99 -7.23
N TYR A 45 14.95 -10.84 -7.45
CA TYR A 45 15.50 -11.68 -6.39
C TYR A 45 15.89 -10.87 -5.14
N LYS A 46 16.58 -9.74 -5.31
CA LYS A 46 16.94 -8.85 -4.19
C LYS A 46 15.70 -8.32 -3.47
N TYR A 47 14.73 -7.81 -4.21
CA TYR A 47 13.48 -7.31 -3.66
C TYR A 47 12.73 -8.40 -2.87
N SER A 48 12.62 -9.60 -3.42
CA SER A 48 11.95 -10.73 -2.79
C SER A 48 12.68 -11.20 -1.53
N LYS A 49 14.01 -11.24 -1.55
CA LYS A 49 14.83 -11.59 -0.38
C LYS A 49 14.72 -10.56 0.75
N GLU A 50 14.62 -9.28 0.41
CA GLU A 50 14.42 -8.21 1.39
C GLU A 50 13.00 -8.18 1.95
N ARG A 51 11.99 -8.42 1.10
CA ARG A 51 10.58 -8.23 1.45
C ARG A 51 9.88 -9.48 1.99
N PHE A 52 10.28 -10.66 1.49
CA PHE A 52 9.70 -11.97 1.78
C PHE A 52 10.79 -13.04 1.99
N PRO A 53 11.71 -12.84 2.96
CA PRO A 53 12.79 -13.79 3.22
C PRO A 53 12.28 -15.22 3.51
N GLU A 54 11.06 -15.35 4.04
CA GLU A 54 10.38 -16.63 4.30
C GLU A 54 9.91 -17.38 3.05
N LYS A 55 9.98 -16.74 1.88
CA LYS A 55 9.60 -17.33 0.58
C LYS A 55 10.80 -17.54 -0.35
N VAL A 56 12.02 -17.35 0.17
CA VAL A 56 13.27 -17.66 -0.52
C VAL A 56 13.84 -18.95 0.05
N PHE A 57 14.14 -19.92 -0.82
CA PHE A 57 14.60 -21.25 -0.44
C PHE A 57 15.96 -21.52 -1.08
N GLU A 58 16.90 -22.06 -0.31
CA GLU A 58 18.26 -22.32 -0.79
C GLU A 58 18.38 -23.71 -1.45
N SER A 59 17.29 -24.49 -1.42
CA SER A 59 17.24 -25.82 -2.03
C SER A 59 15.83 -26.22 -2.47
N LYS A 60 15.76 -27.20 -3.39
CA LYS A 60 14.50 -27.74 -3.90
C LYS A 60 13.72 -28.52 -2.85
N GLU A 61 14.41 -29.13 -1.89
CA GLU A 61 13.81 -29.89 -0.79
C GLU A 61 13.03 -28.98 0.19
N GLU A 62 13.55 -27.78 0.46
CA GLU A 62 12.87 -26.77 1.27
C GLU A 62 11.62 -26.21 0.58
N LEU A 63 11.74 -25.98 -0.72
CA LEU A 63 10.63 -25.56 -1.57
C LEU A 63 9.51 -26.62 -1.58
N ASP A 64 9.83 -27.88 -1.86
CA ASP A 64 8.84 -28.96 -1.93
C ASP A 64 8.07 -29.11 -0.60
N LYS A 65 8.76 -28.96 0.53
CA LYS A 65 8.15 -28.97 1.87
C LYS A 65 7.25 -27.76 2.13
N TYR A 66 7.57 -26.59 1.57
CA TYR A 66 6.74 -25.39 1.68
C TYR A 66 5.42 -25.50 0.89
N LEU A 67 5.44 -26.24 -0.22
CA LEU A 67 4.30 -26.45 -1.10
C LEU A 67 3.37 -27.58 -0.61
N GLU A 68 3.87 -28.49 0.23
CA GLU A 68 3.11 -29.62 0.76
C GLU A 68 1.93 -29.14 1.63
N GLY A 69 0.69 -29.37 1.16
CA GLY A 69 -0.54 -29.02 1.87
C GLY A 69 -1.13 -27.63 1.53
N LYS A 70 -0.54 -26.87 0.59
CA LYS A 70 -1.13 -25.64 0.06
C LYS A 70 -2.00 -25.95 -1.16
N ASP A 71 -3.32 -25.86 -0.96
CA ASP A 71 -4.33 -26.18 -1.97
C ASP A 71 -4.48 -25.07 -3.02
N LYS A 72 -4.80 -25.47 -4.25
CA LYS A 72 -4.66 -24.66 -5.49
C LYS A 72 -5.81 -23.69 -5.77
N SER A 73 -6.14 -22.79 -4.85
CA SER A 73 -7.31 -21.90 -5.03
C SER A 73 -7.06 -20.46 -4.64
N GLU A 74 -6.38 -19.70 -5.51
CA GLU A 74 -6.62 -18.25 -5.68
C GLU A 74 -6.56 -17.87 -7.17
N ALA A 75 -7.12 -18.72 -8.05
CA ALA A 75 -7.55 -18.25 -9.36
C ALA A 75 -8.79 -17.38 -9.17
N SER A 76 -8.91 -16.24 -9.87
CA SER A 76 -10.12 -15.42 -9.86
C SER A 76 -11.36 -16.31 -9.96
N GLU A 77 -12.27 -16.23 -8.99
CA GLU A 77 -13.50 -17.02 -8.97
C GLU A 77 -14.42 -16.71 -10.19
N ILE A 78 -14.10 -15.66 -10.95
CA ILE A 78 -14.86 -15.16 -12.09
C ILE A 78 -13.94 -15.02 -13.31
N SER A 79 -14.34 -15.63 -14.42
CA SER A 79 -13.64 -15.53 -15.72
C SER A 79 -13.87 -14.16 -16.34
N PHE A 80 -12.90 -13.64 -17.11
CA PHE A 80 -13.05 -12.37 -17.84
C PHE A 80 -14.26 -12.39 -18.79
N SER A 81 -14.62 -13.56 -19.31
CA SER A 81 -15.80 -13.77 -20.16
C SER A 81 -17.14 -13.43 -19.47
N ASP A 82 -17.16 -13.37 -18.13
CA ASP A 82 -18.37 -13.05 -17.36
C ASP A 82 -18.55 -11.54 -17.15
N PHE A 83 -17.59 -10.73 -17.60
CA PHE A 83 -17.63 -9.27 -17.47
C PHE A 83 -18.50 -8.64 -18.55
N LYS A 84 -19.21 -7.57 -18.18
CA LYS A 84 -19.95 -6.73 -19.11
C LYS A 84 -19.04 -5.64 -19.64
N LEU A 85 -18.60 -5.82 -20.87
CA LEU A 85 -17.72 -4.88 -21.54
C LEU A 85 -18.54 -3.78 -22.22
N ASN A 86 -17.93 -2.60 -22.41
CA ASN A 86 -18.50 -1.56 -23.24
C ASN A 86 -18.43 -1.94 -24.75
N SER A 87 -18.93 -1.06 -25.62
CA SER A 87 -18.95 -1.28 -27.08
C SER A 87 -17.57 -1.46 -27.71
N ASP A 88 -16.51 -1.04 -27.03
CA ASP A 88 -15.13 -1.16 -27.49
C ASP A 88 -14.45 -2.44 -26.97
N GLY A 89 -15.19 -3.31 -26.26
CA GLY A 89 -14.65 -4.52 -25.65
C GLY A 89 -13.79 -4.23 -24.41
N LEU A 90 -14.04 -3.12 -23.72
CA LEU A 90 -13.26 -2.67 -22.58
C LEU A 90 -14.11 -2.59 -21.31
N ILE A 91 -13.47 -2.81 -20.16
CA ILE A 91 -14.06 -2.62 -18.83
C ILE A 91 -13.38 -1.42 -18.13
N PRO A 92 -14.14 -0.50 -17.50
CA PRO A 92 -13.57 0.50 -16.61
C PRO A 92 -12.91 -0.15 -15.38
N CYS A 93 -11.74 0.37 -15.01
CA CYS A 93 -11.00 -0.01 -13.81
C CYS A 93 -10.65 1.24 -13.01
N ILE A 94 -11.09 1.27 -11.75
CA ILE A 94 -10.81 2.33 -10.79
C ILE A 94 -9.66 1.86 -9.91
N ALA A 95 -8.54 2.58 -9.94
CA ALA A 95 -7.43 2.37 -9.01
C ALA A 95 -7.64 3.20 -7.74
N GLN A 96 -7.60 2.54 -6.59
CA GLN A 96 -7.75 3.15 -5.27
C GLN A 96 -6.58 2.74 -4.39
N ASP A 97 -5.99 3.72 -3.70
CA ASP A 97 -4.94 3.46 -2.74
C ASP A 97 -5.47 2.60 -1.59
N TYR A 98 -4.79 1.48 -1.32
CA TYR A 98 -5.30 0.50 -0.37
C TYR A 98 -5.26 0.99 1.09
N LYS A 99 -4.30 1.87 1.44
CA LYS A 99 -4.15 2.41 2.79
C LYS A 99 -5.12 3.55 3.08
N SER A 100 -5.12 4.56 2.21
CA SER A 100 -5.85 5.81 2.42
C SER A 100 -7.29 5.76 1.87
N GLY A 101 -7.61 4.79 1.02
CA GLY A 101 -8.89 4.75 0.33
C GLY A 101 -9.07 5.84 -0.73
N LYS A 102 -8.04 6.63 -1.05
CA LYS A 102 -8.14 7.68 -2.09
C LYS A 102 -8.24 7.06 -3.48
N VAL A 103 -9.20 7.52 -4.28
CA VAL A 103 -9.25 7.15 -5.70
C VAL A 103 -8.08 7.85 -6.42
N LEU A 104 -7.24 7.06 -7.08
CA LEU A 104 -6.01 7.51 -7.73
C LEU A 104 -6.26 7.86 -9.20
N MET A 105 -6.93 6.96 -9.93
CA MET A 105 -7.23 7.14 -11.35
C MET A 105 -8.32 6.17 -11.81
N MET A 106 -8.84 6.43 -13.00
CA MET A 106 -9.65 5.48 -13.75
C MET A 106 -9.01 5.27 -15.13
N ALA A 107 -8.94 4.02 -15.55
CA ALA A 107 -8.49 3.62 -16.87
C ALA A 107 -9.34 2.46 -17.38
N TYR A 108 -9.05 1.99 -18.59
CA TYR A 108 -9.76 0.86 -19.19
C TYR A 108 -8.87 -0.36 -19.28
N MET A 109 -9.47 -1.53 -19.22
CA MET A 109 -8.82 -2.82 -19.41
C MET A 109 -9.53 -3.59 -20.52
N ASN A 110 -8.76 -4.25 -21.38
CA ASN A 110 -9.23 -5.39 -22.19
C ASN A 110 -8.79 -6.71 -21.51
N GLU A 111 -9.19 -7.84 -22.09
CA GLU A 111 -8.85 -9.18 -21.57
C GLU A 111 -7.34 -9.36 -21.39
N GLU A 112 -6.56 -8.93 -22.38
CA GLU A 112 -5.10 -9.03 -22.36
C GLU A 112 -4.49 -8.24 -21.19
N SER A 113 -4.92 -6.99 -20.97
CA SER A 113 -4.45 -6.17 -19.86
C SER A 113 -4.90 -6.69 -18.49
N TYR A 114 -6.06 -7.34 -18.42
CA TYR A 114 -6.55 -8.00 -17.20
C TYR A 114 -5.70 -9.21 -16.87
N ASN A 115 -5.50 -10.10 -17.83
CA ASN A 115 -4.63 -11.26 -17.66
C ASN A 115 -3.20 -10.83 -17.32
N LYS A 116 -2.67 -9.80 -17.98
CA LYS A 116 -1.34 -9.27 -17.65
C LYS A 116 -1.28 -8.67 -16.25
N THR A 117 -2.35 -8.03 -15.78
CA THR A 117 -2.44 -7.54 -14.39
C THR A 117 -2.45 -8.69 -13.40
N LEU A 118 -3.17 -9.78 -13.69
CA LEU A 118 -3.13 -10.99 -12.86
C LEU A 118 -1.74 -11.65 -12.89
N GLU A 119 -1.10 -11.72 -14.04
CA GLU A 119 0.24 -12.32 -14.20
C GLU A 119 1.33 -11.48 -13.49
N THR A 120 1.31 -10.16 -13.65
CA THR A 120 2.35 -9.25 -13.11
C THR A 120 2.10 -8.84 -11.66
N GLY A 121 0.84 -8.84 -11.23
CA GLY A 121 0.30 -8.03 -10.12
C GLY A 121 0.71 -6.57 -10.13
N LEU A 122 1.01 -6.04 -11.32
CA LEU A 122 1.14 -4.62 -11.58
C LEU A 122 -0.05 -4.20 -12.43
N MET A 123 -0.64 -3.05 -12.10
CA MET A 123 -1.76 -2.55 -12.90
C MET A 123 -1.33 -2.34 -14.35
N THR A 124 -1.93 -3.13 -15.24
CA THR A 124 -1.77 -3.01 -16.69
C THR A 124 -3.09 -2.57 -17.28
N TYR A 125 -3.05 -1.51 -18.10
CA TYR A 125 -4.23 -0.92 -18.71
C TYR A 125 -4.17 -1.02 -20.24
N TRP A 126 -5.33 -0.91 -20.87
CA TRP A 126 -5.45 -0.70 -22.30
C TRP A 126 -5.50 0.80 -22.61
N SER A 127 -4.47 1.32 -23.28
CA SER A 127 -4.46 2.69 -23.74
C SER A 127 -5.35 2.85 -24.98
N ARG A 128 -6.57 3.39 -24.82
CA ARG A 128 -7.49 3.63 -25.94
C ARG A 128 -6.91 4.51 -27.05
N SER A 129 -6.08 5.49 -26.70
CA SER A 129 -5.46 6.40 -27.67
C SER A 129 -4.26 5.77 -28.38
N ARG A 130 -3.46 4.96 -27.67
CA ARG A 130 -2.26 4.32 -28.23
C ARG A 130 -2.54 2.93 -28.80
N GLN A 131 -3.72 2.36 -28.54
CA GLN A 131 -4.14 1.01 -28.92
C GLN A 131 -3.10 -0.06 -28.55
N LYS A 132 -2.61 0.02 -27.30
CA LYS A 132 -1.62 -0.92 -26.76
C LYS A 132 -1.78 -1.09 -25.25
N LEU A 133 -1.23 -2.19 -24.74
CA LEU A 133 -0.99 -2.38 -23.31
C LEU A 133 -0.07 -1.28 -22.75
N TRP A 134 -0.31 -0.95 -21.48
CA TRP A 134 0.48 -0.01 -20.72
C TRP A 134 0.49 -0.41 -19.26
N THR A 135 1.64 -0.87 -18.77
CA THR A 135 1.80 -1.15 -17.34
C THR A 135 2.12 0.15 -16.63
N LYS A 136 1.30 0.50 -15.63
CA LYS A 136 1.44 1.76 -14.91
C LYS A 136 2.78 1.78 -14.18
N GLY A 137 3.62 2.74 -14.54
CA GLY A 137 4.94 2.94 -13.93
C GLY A 137 6.12 2.51 -14.80
N GLU A 138 5.92 1.82 -15.94
CA GLU A 138 7.03 1.38 -16.81
C GLU A 138 7.99 2.49 -17.23
N GLU A 139 7.45 3.67 -17.59
CA GLU A 139 8.27 4.81 -18.02
C GLU A 139 8.74 5.68 -16.84
N SER A 140 7.97 5.74 -15.75
CA SER A 140 8.16 6.72 -14.66
C SER A 140 8.70 6.14 -13.35
N GLY A 141 8.71 4.82 -13.20
CA GLY A 141 8.96 4.12 -11.93
C GLY A 141 7.82 4.22 -10.90
N HIS A 142 6.68 4.84 -11.24
CA HIS A 142 5.55 5.02 -10.31
C HIS A 142 4.52 3.90 -10.45
N PHE A 143 4.92 2.72 -9.99
CA PHE A 143 4.14 1.50 -10.11
C PHE A 143 2.90 1.48 -9.20
N GLN A 144 1.92 0.68 -9.62
CA GLN A 144 0.74 0.34 -8.85
C GLN A 144 0.72 -1.18 -8.66
N LYS A 145 1.12 -1.63 -7.48
CA LYS A 145 1.08 -3.06 -7.13
C LYS A 145 -0.34 -3.43 -6.71
N VAL A 146 -0.88 -4.50 -7.27
CA VAL A 146 -2.23 -5.00 -6.97
C VAL A 146 -2.24 -5.60 -5.57
N ILE A 147 -3.16 -5.13 -4.73
CA ILE A 147 -3.49 -5.72 -3.42
C ILE A 147 -4.76 -6.57 -3.53
N SER A 148 -5.77 -6.06 -4.24
CA SER A 148 -6.97 -6.84 -4.57
C SER A 148 -7.70 -6.26 -5.79
N LEU A 149 -8.41 -7.13 -6.51
CA LEU A 149 -9.32 -6.76 -7.59
C LEU A 149 -10.73 -7.16 -7.19
N ILE A 150 -11.68 -6.23 -7.28
CA ILE A 150 -13.07 -6.42 -6.89
C ILE A 150 -13.92 -6.01 -8.07
N ILE A 151 -14.81 -6.90 -8.53
CA ILE A 151 -15.80 -6.57 -9.54
C ILE A 151 -17.08 -6.06 -8.84
N ASP A 152 -17.77 -5.09 -9.45
CA ASP A 152 -19.04 -4.59 -8.94
C ASP A 152 -20.21 -5.57 -9.16
N CYS A 153 -21.40 -5.20 -8.66
CA CYS A 153 -22.53 -6.11 -8.52
C CYS A 153 -23.14 -6.57 -9.85
N ASP A 154 -22.98 -5.80 -10.91
CA ASP A 154 -23.46 -6.12 -12.24
C ASP A 154 -22.34 -6.43 -13.25
N LYS A 155 -21.10 -6.53 -12.76
CA LYS A 155 -19.90 -7.00 -13.45
C LYS A 155 -19.42 -6.12 -14.59
N ASP A 156 -19.63 -4.81 -14.50
CA ASP A 156 -19.23 -3.87 -15.54
C ASP A 156 -18.09 -2.93 -15.12
N THR A 157 -17.65 -2.98 -13.85
CA THR A 157 -16.56 -2.14 -13.37
C THR A 157 -15.67 -2.88 -12.37
N ILE A 158 -14.35 -2.74 -12.53
CA ILE A 158 -13.34 -3.26 -11.60
C ILE A 158 -12.89 -2.14 -10.65
N LEU A 159 -12.86 -2.43 -9.35
CA LEU A 159 -12.13 -1.69 -8.34
C LEU A 159 -10.82 -2.41 -8.03
N ALA A 160 -9.70 -1.78 -8.32
CA ALA A 160 -8.37 -2.25 -7.96
C ALA A 160 -7.87 -1.51 -6.72
N LYS A 161 -7.66 -2.25 -5.62
CA LYS A 161 -6.90 -1.77 -4.47
C LYS A 161 -5.42 -1.92 -4.79
N VAL A 162 -4.68 -0.82 -4.73
CA VAL A 162 -3.26 -0.79 -5.13
C VAL A 162 -2.37 -0.15 -4.08
N ASP A 163 -1.16 -0.67 -3.94
CA ASP A 163 -0.03 0.00 -3.28
C ASP A 163 0.69 0.86 -4.31
N GLN A 164 0.57 2.18 -4.16
CA GLN A 164 1.06 3.16 -5.11
C GLN A 164 2.47 3.63 -4.73
N THR A 165 3.44 3.40 -5.62
CA THR A 165 4.77 3.99 -5.50
C THR A 165 4.81 5.35 -6.19
N GLY A 166 5.18 6.41 -5.46
CA GLY A 166 5.24 7.78 -6.00
C GLY A 166 3.87 8.33 -6.45
N PRO A 167 3.82 9.45 -7.20
CA PRO A 167 2.55 10.00 -7.67
C PRO A 167 1.88 9.12 -8.74
N ALA A 168 0.57 8.92 -8.60
CA ALA A 168 -0.21 8.20 -9.61
C ALA A 168 -0.32 9.01 -10.92
N CYS A 169 -0.38 10.34 -10.84
CA CYS A 169 -0.57 11.21 -11.99
C CYS A 169 0.76 11.62 -12.64
N HIS A 170 0.79 11.70 -13.98
CA HIS A 170 1.93 12.19 -14.74
C HIS A 170 2.27 13.67 -14.48
N THR A 171 1.36 14.42 -13.85
CA THR A 171 1.57 15.81 -13.43
C THR A 171 2.35 15.94 -12.11
N GLY A 172 2.64 14.81 -11.45
CA GLY A 172 3.26 14.77 -10.12
C GLY A 172 2.23 14.80 -8.97
N ASN A 173 0.94 14.94 -9.26
CA ASN A 173 -0.11 14.85 -8.25
C ASN A 173 -0.33 13.40 -7.77
N PRO A 174 -0.71 13.19 -6.49
CA PRO A 174 -0.97 11.85 -5.95
C PRO A 174 -2.17 11.16 -6.60
N THR A 175 -3.16 11.92 -7.06
CA THR A 175 -4.35 11.43 -7.78
C THR A 175 -4.52 12.21 -9.09
N CYS A 176 -5.21 11.62 -10.07
CA CYS A 176 -5.69 12.32 -11.26
C CYS A 176 -6.88 13.24 -10.98
N PHE A 177 -7.59 13.05 -9.86
CA PHE A 177 -8.79 13.81 -9.49
C PHE A 177 -8.44 15.02 -8.61
N PHE A 178 -7.54 15.88 -9.09
CA PHE A 178 -7.03 17.05 -8.33
C PHE A 178 -7.68 18.39 -8.71
N THR A 179 -8.49 18.44 -9.77
CA THR A 179 -9.13 19.68 -10.24
C THR A 179 -10.60 19.71 -9.81
N PRO A 180 -11.03 20.73 -9.03
CA PRO A 180 -12.41 20.89 -8.60
C PRO A 180 -13.32 21.32 -9.76
N LEU A 181 -14.56 20.82 -9.81
CA LEU A 181 -15.57 21.24 -10.81
C LEU A 181 -16.52 22.33 -10.29
N THR A 182 -16.84 22.32 -9.00
CA THR A 182 -17.60 23.36 -8.33
C THR A 182 -16.77 24.04 -7.23
N ALA A 183 -17.19 25.23 -6.80
CA ALA A 183 -16.54 25.94 -5.69
C ALA A 183 -16.63 25.18 -4.35
N SER A 184 -17.56 24.24 -4.21
CA SER A 184 -17.60 23.28 -3.10
C SER A 184 -16.74 22.04 -3.35
N ASP A 185 -16.39 21.74 -4.61
CA ASP A 185 -15.51 20.63 -5.00
C ASP A 185 -14.05 21.01 -4.94
N SER A 186 -13.70 22.24 -4.55
CA SER A 186 -12.45 22.43 -3.84
C SER A 186 -12.57 21.56 -2.59
N PHE A 187 -12.24 20.28 -2.76
CA PHE A 187 -11.78 19.37 -1.75
C PHE A 187 -10.48 19.99 -1.20
N GLU A 188 -10.59 21.18 -0.58
CA GLU A 188 -10.06 21.27 0.76
C GLU A 188 -10.66 20.08 1.45
N ASP A 189 -9.83 19.07 1.64
CA ASP A 189 -10.10 17.90 2.43
C ASP A 189 -10.41 18.37 3.87
N LYS A 190 -11.61 18.96 4.06
CA LYS A 190 -12.11 19.37 5.37
C LYS A 190 -12.38 18.15 6.22
N SER A 191 -12.55 17.01 5.55
CA SER A 191 -12.45 15.67 6.11
C SER A 191 -11.14 15.04 5.69
N LYS A 192 -9.97 15.65 5.97
CA LYS A 192 -8.77 14.81 6.10
C LYS A 192 -9.20 13.65 6.97
N ASP A 193 -9.27 12.46 6.36
CA ASP A 193 -9.63 11.28 7.11
C ASP A 193 -8.71 11.22 8.32
N ILE A 194 -9.24 10.81 9.47
CA ILE A 194 -8.51 10.87 10.72
C ILE A 194 -7.14 10.17 10.59
N TYR A 195 -7.07 9.11 9.79
CA TYR A 195 -5.82 8.42 9.48
C TYR A 195 -4.79 9.32 8.79
N SER A 196 -5.22 10.14 7.82
CA SER A 196 -4.36 11.12 7.14
C SER A 196 -3.91 12.23 8.08
N VAL A 197 -4.80 12.74 8.94
CA VAL A 197 -4.42 13.78 9.94
C VAL A 197 -3.35 13.24 10.88
N LEU A 198 -3.58 12.04 11.42
CA LEU A 198 -2.68 11.39 12.35
C LEU A 198 -1.32 11.09 11.72
N ASN A 199 -1.30 10.59 10.47
CA ASN A 199 -0.05 10.35 9.75
C ASN A 199 0.71 11.63 9.39
N ASP A 200 0.02 12.71 9.02
CA ASP A 200 0.67 13.99 8.74
C ASP A 200 1.34 14.56 10.00
N VAL A 201 0.64 14.53 11.14
CA VAL A 201 1.19 15.00 12.43
C VAL A 201 2.35 14.11 12.87
N TYR A 202 2.20 12.79 12.77
CA TYR A 202 3.27 11.83 13.03
C TYR A 202 4.50 12.10 12.16
N GLY A 203 4.31 12.30 10.85
CA GLY A 203 5.38 12.60 9.90
C GLY A 203 6.13 13.89 10.26
N VAL A 204 5.43 14.93 10.70
CA VAL A 204 6.06 16.16 11.20
C VAL A 204 6.85 15.92 12.48
N ILE A 205 6.36 15.09 13.41
CA ILE A 205 7.08 14.72 14.65
C ILE A 205 8.34 13.92 14.32
N ALA A 206 8.23 12.93 13.43
CA ALA A 206 9.35 12.11 12.97
C ALA A 206 10.41 12.95 12.25
N ASP A 207 9.99 13.85 11.35
CA ASP A 207 10.89 14.80 10.69
C ASP A 207 11.64 15.65 11.70
N ARG A 208 10.97 16.20 12.72
CA ARG A 208 11.63 17.01 13.75
C ARG A 208 12.67 16.24 14.56
N LYS A 209 12.52 14.92 14.73
CA LYS A 209 13.52 14.09 15.42
C LYS A 209 14.81 13.96 14.60
N VAL A 210 14.69 13.83 13.28
CA VAL A 210 15.83 13.66 12.36
C VAL A 210 16.41 15.01 11.93
N ASN A 211 15.55 16.01 11.73
CA ASN A 211 15.85 17.36 11.25
C ASN A 211 15.39 18.40 12.30
N PRO A 212 16.15 18.61 13.40
CA PRO A 212 15.76 19.50 14.48
C PRO A 212 15.50 20.93 14.03
N ARG A 213 14.45 21.56 14.59
CA ARG A 213 14.17 22.98 14.41
C ARG A 213 14.27 23.71 15.74
N GLU A 214 15.14 24.71 15.79
CA GLU A 214 15.33 25.53 16.98
C GLU A 214 14.01 26.17 17.42
N GLY A 215 13.74 26.12 18.73
CA GLY A 215 12.50 26.63 19.32
C GLY A 215 11.26 25.75 19.14
N SER A 216 11.35 24.58 18.50
CA SER A 216 10.23 23.65 18.39
C SER A 216 9.94 22.96 19.73
N TYR A 217 8.66 22.94 20.14
CA TYR A 217 8.21 22.17 21.30
C TYR A 217 8.53 20.67 21.18
N THR A 218 8.40 20.09 19.97
CA THR A 218 8.71 18.67 19.75
C THR A 218 10.18 18.37 20.02
N ASN A 219 11.08 19.26 19.56
CA ASN A 219 12.51 19.10 19.82
C ASN A 219 12.82 19.22 21.32
N TYR A 220 12.19 20.16 22.03
CA TYR A 220 12.30 20.23 23.49
C TYR A 220 11.91 18.92 24.19
N LEU A 221 10.85 18.24 23.76
CA LEU A 221 10.45 16.95 24.33
C LEU A 221 11.53 15.88 24.11
N PHE A 222 12.07 15.78 22.89
CA PHE A 222 13.14 14.83 22.57
C PHE A 222 14.44 15.15 23.33
N ASP A 223 14.82 16.43 23.44
CA ASP A 223 16.03 16.87 24.14
C ASP A 223 15.99 16.55 25.65
N GLN A 224 14.79 16.57 26.25
CA GLN A 224 14.58 16.20 27.65
C GLN A 224 14.49 14.67 27.87
N GLY A 225 14.34 13.90 26.78
CA GLY A 225 14.33 12.44 26.81
C GLY A 225 13.03 11.80 27.30
N ILE A 226 13.08 10.46 27.40
CA ILE A 226 11.91 9.60 27.59
C ILE A 226 11.07 9.96 28.83
N ASP A 227 11.69 10.33 29.95
CA ASP A 227 10.96 10.64 31.19
C ASP A 227 10.05 11.86 31.03
N LYS A 228 10.49 12.87 30.26
CA LYS A 228 9.67 14.06 29.98
C LYS A 228 8.50 13.72 29.07
N ILE A 229 8.73 12.88 28.06
CA ILE A 229 7.69 12.39 27.13
C ILE A 229 6.63 11.61 27.92
N LEU A 230 7.05 10.63 28.74
CA LEU A 230 6.15 9.82 29.55
C LEU A 230 5.37 10.65 30.57
N LYS A 231 6.02 11.65 31.18
CA LYS A 231 5.35 12.60 32.07
C LYS A 231 4.19 13.31 31.35
N LYS A 232 4.41 13.82 30.14
CA LYS A 232 3.34 14.47 29.35
C LYS A 232 2.23 13.50 29.00
N VAL A 233 2.54 12.30 28.50
CA VAL A 233 1.52 11.26 28.22
C VAL A 233 0.65 10.97 29.46
N GLY A 234 1.28 10.85 30.63
CA GLY A 234 0.57 10.64 31.90
C GLY A 234 -0.31 11.82 32.33
N GLU A 235 0.21 13.06 32.21
CA GLU A 235 -0.53 14.30 32.47
C GLU A 235 -1.81 14.36 31.62
N GLU A 236 -1.67 14.29 30.29
CA GLU A 236 -2.81 14.40 29.36
C GLU A 236 -3.84 13.28 29.59
N SER A 237 -3.37 12.06 29.88
CA SER A 237 -4.28 10.95 30.18
C SER A 237 -5.15 11.21 31.42
N THR A 238 -4.59 11.91 32.41
CA THR A 238 -5.32 12.29 33.63
C THR A 238 -6.25 13.46 33.36
N GLU A 239 -5.83 14.41 32.53
CA GLU A 239 -6.64 15.56 32.12
C GLU A 239 -7.87 15.14 31.31
N ILE A 240 -7.76 14.12 30.44
CA ILE A 240 -8.93 13.50 29.78
C ILE A 240 -9.94 13.00 30.82
N VAL A 241 -9.49 12.27 31.85
CA VAL A 241 -10.37 11.73 32.90
C VAL A 241 -11.09 12.85 33.66
N ILE A 242 -10.39 13.95 33.93
CA ILE A 242 -10.95 15.13 34.59
C ILE A 242 -11.96 15.82 33.68
N ALA A 243 -11.58 16.13 32.44
CA ALA A 243 -12.40 16.81 31.45
C ALA A 243 -13.68 16.03 31.10
N ALA A 244 -13.62 14.69 31.11
CA ALA A 244 -14.79 13.83 30.89
C ALA A 244 -15.89 13.99 31.95
N LYS A 245 -15.57 14.52 33.12
CA LYS A 245 -16.55 14.82 34.17
C LYS A 245 -17.25 16.17 33.97
N ASN A 246 -16.72 17.03 33.09
CA ASN A 246 -17.27 18.35 32.84
C ASN A 246 -18.45 18.27 31.85
N PRO A 247 -19.49 19.11 32.03
CA PRO A 247 -20.66 19.08 31.15
C PRO A 247 -20.42 19.66 29.75
N ASP A 248 -19.35 20.45 29.55
CA ASP A 248 -18.98 21.00 28.23
C ASP A 248 -17.94 20.10 27.56
N ALA A 249 -18.29 19.55 26.39
CA ALA A 249 -17.41 18.69 25.59
C ALA A 249 -16.24 19.43 24.92
N LYS A 250 -16.07 20.74 25.10
CA LYS A 250 -14.93 21.48 24.53
C LYS A 250 -13.59 21.05 25.11
N GLU A 251 -13.50 20.91 26.43
CA GLU A 251 -12.24 20.64 27.13
C GLU A 251 -11.72 19.24 26.76
N ILE A 252 -12.57 18.22 26.83
CA ILE A 252 -12.19 16.84 26.48
C ILE A 252 -11.65 16.71 25.04
N LYS A 253 -12.10 17.55 24.10
CA LYS A 253 -11.56 17.57 22.73
C LYS A 253 -10.11 18.02 22.69
N TYR A 254 -9.72 19.00 23.50
CA TYR A 254 -8.34 19.47 23.59
C TYR A 254 -7.46 18.44 24.29
N GLU A 255 -7.91 17.88 25.41
CA GLU A 255 -7.13 16.87 26.16
C GLU A 255 -6.89 15.60 25.35
N ILE A 256 -7.89 15.14 24.58
CA ILE A 256 -7.70 13.99 23.66
C ILE A 256 -6.69 14.33 22.57
N ALA A 257 -6.75 15.54 22.01
CA ALA A 257 -5.82 15.94 20.95
C ALA A 257 -4.37 16.04 21.47
N ASP A 258 -4.16 16.58 22.68
CA ASP A 258 -2.82 16.71 23.27
C ASP A 258 -2.27 15.35 23.72
N PHE A 259 -3.13 14.48 24.28
CA PHE A 259 -2.78 13.09 24.54
C PHE A 259 -2.31 12.36 23.27
N LEU A 260 -3.07 12.46 22.18
CA LEU A 260 -2.71 11.83 20.91
C LEU A 260 -1.39 12.40 20.36
N TYR A 261 -1.16 13.71 20.48
CA TYR A 261 0.10 14.33 20.10
C TYR A 261 1.28 13.75 20.90
N HIS A 262 1.15 13.72 22.23
CA HIS A 262 2.19 13.19 23.12
C HIS A 262 2.41 11.68 22.97
N ALA A 263 1.34 10.92 22.69
CA ALA A 263 1.43 9.51 22.32
C ALA A 263 2.22 9.34 21.01
N MET A 264 2.00 10.18 19.98
CA MET A 264 2.78 10.12 18.73
C MET A 264 4.27 10.47 18.94
N VAL A 265 4.59 11.39 19.85
CA VAL A 265 5.99 11.65 20.24
C VAL A 265 6.63 10.40 20.86
N LEU A 266 5.90 9.70 21.74
CA LEU A 266 6.34 8.43 22.31
C LEU A 266 6.47 7.33 21.25
N MET A 267 5.53 7.25 20.30
CA MET A 267 5.59 6.32 19.18
C MET A 267 6.86 6.52 18.35
N VAL A 268 7.18 7.76 17.96
CA VAL A 268 8.43 8.10 17.26
C VAL A 268 9.67 7.81 18.12
N GLU A 269 9.57 7.97 19.45
CA GLU A 269 10.64 7.60 20.37
C GLU A 269 10.90 6.09 20.43
N LYS A 270 9.86 5.28 20.22
CA LYS A 270 9.91 3.81 20.27
C LYS A 270 9.93 3.12 18.89
N GLY A 271 9.83 3.88 17.80
CA GLY A 271 9.81 3.33 16.45
C GLY A 271 8.50 2.62 16.09
N VAL A 272 7.37 3.05 16.68
CA VAL A 272 6.04 2.49 16.42
C VAL A 272 5.26 3.40 15.47
N THR A 273 4.53 2.82 14.53
CA THR A 273 3.76 3.53 13.49
C THR A 273 2.25 3.44 13.69
N TRP A 274 1.49 4.31 13.02
CA TRP A 274 0.03 4.21 12.99
C TRP A 274 -0.48 2.97 12.25
N ASP A 275 0.26 2.47 11.24
CA ASP A 275 -0.04 1.20 10.56
C ASP A 275 -0.04 0.06 11.60
N GLU A 276 1.00 -0.05 12.43
CA GLU A 276 1.10 -1.09 13.47
C GLU A 276 0.00 -0.98 14.56
N ILE A 277 -0.35 0.25 14.97
CA ILE A 277 -1.43 0.46 15.93
C ILE A 277 -2.79 0.09 15.33
N ALA A 278 -3.03 0.42 14.06
CA ALA A 278 -4.25 0.07 13.35
C ALA A 278 -4.39 -1.46 13.22
N ASP A 279 -3.31 -2.16 12.84
CA ASP A 279 -3.28 -3.62 12.75
C ASP A 279 -3.60 -4.28 14.10
N GLU A 280 -3.05 -3.76 15.20
CA GLU A 280 -3.30 -4.28 16.54
C GLU A 280 -4.72 -3.99 17.05
N LEU A 281 -5.32 -2.86 16.68
CA LEU A 281 -6.72 -2.55 16.99
C LEU A 281 -7.68 -3.43 16.17
N ALA A 282 -7.39 -3.66 14.89
CA ALA A 282 -8.21 -4.47 13.99
C ALA A 282 -8.34 -5.92 14.47
N ARG A 283 -7.35 -6.46 15.21
CA ARG A 283 -7.43 -7.79 15.84
C ARG A 283 -8.50 -7.93 16.93
N ARG A 284 -9.11 -6.82 17.37
CA ARG A 284 -10.10 -6.78 18.46
C ARG A 284 -11.53 -6.68 17.95
N GLU A 285 -11.72 -6.50 16.65
CA GLU A 285 -13.00 -6.59 15.95
C GLU A 285 -13.41 -8.05 15.73
#